data_AF-A0A9X6RM69-F1
#
_entry.id   AF-A0A9X6RM69-F1
#
_cell.length_a   1.000
_cell.length_b   1.000
_cell.length_c   1.000
_cell.angle_alpha   90.00
_cell.angle_beta   90.00
_cell.angle_gamma   90.00
#
_symmetry.space_group_name_H-M   'P 1'
#
loop_
_entity.id
_entity.type
_entity.pdbx_description
1 polymer ?
#
loop_
_entity_poly.entity_id
_entity_poly.type
_entity_poly.pdbx_seq_one_letter_code
_entity_poly.pdbx_strand_id
1 'polypeptide(L)'
;MYTGIPFAVVIALAGFAVRGAELQLGSIAGAVKDAVSSSSLGDVEVRLRLWPSSQRNKSIKATKIFLGASRMKTLDDWVYAYTMADSRGSYSIRVPLIEASATYNVEFSAPNYNLTTISNVRVGVNDVTIVEELNYIDRRVLGPGIVSGLVRNAQTGNPEGGVLCQVRKGSGIPIGQVVREFTSARDGTWSASLETGNYAAECSKLGFATITRSGILAIGLQTIINQHIVITPLPRIGETRIILRWSANPRDLDSHLTGPIPGSGRFHVFVNSRGSNTSSPYALLDVDTASGYGPETLTITRQAIGLYRFSVLDNTNRGEQHSEWLSNSGATVTLIHAGVTRVFSVPQRRVGTLWTVFELDGRKIIPINSMINHCDSATVP
;
A
#
# COMPACT_ATOMS: atom_id res chain seq x y z
N MET A 1 3.11 -40.68 -1.43
CA MET A 1 4.20 -40.55 -2.42
C MET A 1 3.59 -39.90 -3.67
N TYR A 2 3.52 -38.56 -3.70
CA TYR A 2 3.05 -37.83 -4.88
C TYR A 2 4.14 -36.85 -5.28
N THR A 3 4.61 -37.07 -6.49
CA THR A 3 5.75 -36.49 -7.18
C THR A 3 5.51 -35.01 -7.45
N GLY A 4 6.35 -34.15 -6.88
CA GLY A 4 6.41 -32.74 -7.25
C GLY A 4 7.03 -32.60 -8.63
N ILE A 5 6.20 -32.34 -9.63
CA ILE A 5 6.66 -32.02 -10.99
C ILE A 5 7.22 -30.59 -10.96
N PRO A 6 8.48 -30.35 -11.38
CA PRO A 6 9.03 -29.01 -11.45
C PRO A 6 8.47 -28.30 -12.68
N PHE A 7 8.04 -27.04 -12.52
CA PHE A 7 7.72 -26.18 -13.66
C PHE A 7 8.56 -24.91 -13.59
N ALA A 8 9.31 -24.64 -14.65
CA ALA A 8 10.06 -23.42 -14.93
C ALA A 8 9.14 -22.32 -15.52
N VAL A 9 9.55 -21.06 -15.44
CA VAL A 9 8.99 -20.00 -16.30
C VAL A 9 10.18 -19.43 -17.05
N VAL A 10 10.07 -19.50 -18.36
CA VAL A 10 10.94 -18.92 -19.38
C VAL A 10 10.11 -17.82 -20.04
N ILE A 11 10.67 -16.63 -20.26
CA ILE A 11 10.31 -15.83 -21.44
C ILE A 11 11.58 -15.22 -22.03
N ALA A 12 11.73 -15.44 -23.33
CA ALA A 12 12.79 -15.02 -24.21
C ALA A 12 12.49 -13.67 -24.88
N LEU A 13 13.55 -13.07 -25.43
CA LEU A 13 13.56 -11.86 -26.26
C LEU A 13 12.59 -11.94 -27.44
N ALA A 14 12.01 -10.78 -27.80
CA ALA A 14 11.28 -10.62 -29.05
C ALA A 14 12.25 -10.81 -30.24
N GLY A 15 11.99 -11.81 -31.10
CA GLY A 15 12.68 -11.93 -32.39
C GLY A 15 12.77 -13.31 -33.02
N PHE A 16 12.67 -14.42 -32.27
CA PHE A 16 12.79 -15.77 -32.85
C PHE A 16 11.79 -16.77 -32.26
N ALA A 17 11.13 -17.52 -33.14
CA ALA A 17 10.31 -18.66 -32.78
C ALA A 17 11.21 -19.85 -32.41
N VAL A 18 11.20 -20.28 -31.15
CA VAL A 18 11.92 -21.48 -30.70
C VAL A 18 10.91 -22.61 -30.52
N ARG A 19 11.08 -23.70 -31.27
CA ARG A 19 10.29 -24.93 -31.12
C ARG A 19 10.63 -25.59 -29.79
N GLY A 20 9.59 -26.01 -29.06
CA GLY A 20 9.64 -26.42 -27.65
C GLY A 20 10.29 -27.76 -27.32
N ALA A 21 11.36 -28.17 -27.98
CA ALA A 21 12.15 -29.33 -27.60
C ALA A 21 13.63 -28.93 -27.52
N GLU A 22 14.28 -29.25 -26.40
CA GLU A 22 15.69 -28.95 -26.05
C GLU A 22 15.97 -27.56 -25.46
N LEU A 23 15.73 -27.41 -24.15
CA LEU A 23 16.46 -26.45 -23.31
C LEU A 23 16.66 -27.05 -21.91
N GLN A 24 17.90 -27.45 -21.61
CA GLN A 24 18.35 -28.00 -20.33
C GLN A 24 18.55 -26.85 -19.32
N LEU A 25 17.75 -26.85 -18.24
CA LEU A 25 17.60 -25.79 -17.24
C LEU A 25 18.80 -25.54 -16.31
N GLY A 26 19.89 -26.31 -16.42
CA GLY A 26 21.02 -26.24 -15.48
C GLY A 26 21.95 -25.04 -15.65
N SER A 27 22.13 -24.52 -16.87
CA SER A 27 23.18 -23.53 -17.16
C SER A 27 22.80 -22.08 -16.81
N ILE A 28 21.51 -21.74 -16.82
CA ILE A 28 21.03 -20.37 -16.58
C ILE A 28 21.03 -20.02 -15.09
N ALA A 29 20.77 -21.00 -14.22
CA ALA A 29 20.78 -20.80 -12.77
C ALA A 29 22.19 -20.48 -12.20
N GLY A 30 23.25 -20.98 -12.86
CA GLY A 30 24.64 -20.68 -12.50
C GLY A 30 25.03 -19.24 -12.86
N ALA A 31 24.69 -18.79 -14.08
CA ALA A 31 25.08 -17.47 -14.57
C ALA A 31 24.46 -16.30 -13.77
N VAL A 32 23.23 -16.46 -13.27
CA VAL A 32 22.56 -15.44 -12.42
C VAL A 32 23.20 -15.36 -11.03
N LYS A 33 23.70 -16.48 -10.50
CA LYS A 33 24.33 -16.53 -9.17
C LYS A 33 25.68 -15.82 -9.15
N ASP A 34 26.44 -15.90 -10.25
CA ASP A 34 27.78 -15.31 -10.35
C ASP A 34 27.73 -13.80 -10.60
N ALA A 35 26.73 -13.28 -11.33
CA ALA A 35 26.55 -11.85 -11.58
C ALA A 35 26.17 -11.04 -10.32
N VAL A 36 25.48 -11.65 -9.35
CA VAL A 36 25.03 -11.00 -8.11
C VAL A 36 26.15 -10.89 -7.05
N SER A 37 27.28 -11.57 -7.26
CA SER A 37 28.33 -11.75 -6.23
C SER A 37 29.38 -10.62 -6.15
N SER A 38 29.36 -9.61 -7.04
CA SER A 38 30.50 -8.68 -7.13
C SER A 38 30.29 -7.25 -6.64
N SER A 39 29.10 -6.84 -6.17
CA SER A 39 28.94 -5.47 -5.61
C SER A 39 27.66 -5.19 -4.79
N SER A 40 27.22 -6.07 -3.88
CA SER A 40 25.99 -5.86 -3.09
C SER A 40 26.25 -5.33 -1.67
N LEU A 41 25.51 -4.28 -1.27
CA LEU A 41 25.52 -3.67 0.07
C LEU A 41 24.48 -4.29 1.04
N GLY A 42 24.08 -5.55 0.85
CA GLY A 42 23.21 -6.29 1.77
C GLY A 42 21.74 -6.41 1.38
N ASP A 43 21.01 -7.21 2.17
CA ASP A 43 19.78 -7.92 1.82
C ASP A 43 18.46 -7.25 2.30
N VAL A 44 17.33 -7.41 1.57
CA VAL A 44 16.00 -6.87 1.94
C VAL A 44 14.85 -7.91 1.81
N GLU A 45 13.75 -7.81 2.56
CA GLU A 45 12.58 -8.70 2.51
C GLU A 45 11.31 -7.95 2.06
N VAL A 46 10.68 -8.31 0.93
CA VAL A 46 9.36 -7.76 0.49
C VAL A 46 8.22 -8.75 0.72
N ARG A 47 7.20 -8.40 1.52
CA ARG A 47 6.04 -9.26 1.88
C ARG A 47 4.73 -8.92 1.14
N LEU A 48 4.02 -9.96 0.67
CA LEU A 48 2.90 -9.86 -0.29
C LEU A 48 1.78 -10.90 0.00
N ARG A 49 0.50 -10.57 -0.25
CA ARG A 49 -0.64 -11.50 -0.19
C ARG A 49 -1.60 -11.37 -1.38
N LEU A 50 -2.18 -12.53 -1.75
CA LEU A 50 -3.04 -12.76 -2.92
C LEU A 50 -4.41 -13.36 -2.53
N TRP A 51 -5.53 -12.81 -3.01
CA TRP A 51 -6.87 -13.45 -2.89
C TRP A 51 -7.78 -13.38 -4.13
N PRO A 52 -8.55 -14.44 -4.42
CA PRO A 52 -9.70 -14.39 -5.31
C PRO A 52 -10.95 -13.84 -4.62
N SER A 53 -11.76 -13.09 -5.36
CA SER A 53 -12.99 -12.45 -4.92
C SER A 53 -14.11 -13.39 -4.41
N SER A 54 -13.93 -14.72 -4.46
CA SER A 54 -15.02 -15.68 -4.25
C SER A 54 -14.88 -16.70 -3.11
N GLN A 55 -13.75 -16.82 -2.39
CA GLN A 55 -13.64 -17.80 -1.29
C GLN A 55 -12.80 -17.32 -0.09
N ARG A 56 -13.48 -17.07 1.04
CA ARG A 56 -12.92 -16.43 2.24
C ARG A 56 -11.97 -17.28 3.12
N ASN A 57 -11.62 -18.54 2.83
CA ASN A 57 -10.89 -19.38 3.80
C ASN A 57 -9.89 -20.43 3.25
N LYS A 58 -9.24 -20.20 2.10
CA LYS A 58 -8.08 -21.03 1.68
C LYS A 58 -6.95 -20.16 1.12
N SER A 59 -5.73 -20.34 1.65
CA SER A 59 -4.53 -19.73 1.06
C SER A 59 -4.26 -20.34 -0.32
N ILE A 60 -3.94 -19.49 -1.29
CA ILE A 60 -3.44 -19.95 -2.59
C ILE A 60 -1.93 -20.03 -2.47
N LYS A 61 -1.39 -21.24 -2.60
CA LYS A 61 0.02 -21.48 -2.88
C LYS A 61 0.28 -20.99 -4.30
N ALA A 62 0.55 -19.70 -4.50
CA ALA A 62 1.02 -19.25 -5.80
C ALA A 62 2.48 -19.67 -5.94
N THR A 63 2.79 -20.29 -7.06
CA THR A 63 4.08 -20.94 -7.26
C THR A 63 5.17 -19.97 -7.72
N LYS A 64 4.88 -18.70 -8.09
CA LYS A 64 5.86 -17.70 -8.55
C LYS A 64 5.39 -16.23 -8.36
N ILE A 65 6.34 -15.33 -8.09
CA ILE A 65 6.21 -13.86 -8.12
C ILE A 65 7.39 -13.28 -8.92
N PHE A 66 7.14 -12.20 -9.68
CA PHE A 66 8.11 -11.53 -10.54
C PHE A 66 8.39 -10.09 -10.05
N LEU A 67 9.62 -9.61 -10.17
CA LEU A 67 9.97 -8.21 -9.94
C LEU A 67 10.68 -7.67 -11.18
N GLY A 68 10.32 -6.47 -11.63
CA GLY A 68 11.03 -5.72 -12.66
C GLY A 68 11.58 -4.42 -12.09
N ALA A 69 12.88 -4.18 -12.24
CA ALA A 69 13.47 -2.86 -12.00
C ALA A 69 13.21 -1.95 -13.20
N SER A 70 13.17 -0.64 -12.99
CA SER A 70 12.91 0.34 -14.07
C SER A 70 14.13 1.17 -14.48
N ARG A 71 15.35 0.75 -14.12
CA ARG A 71 16.60 1.23 -14.76
C ARG A 71 17.86 0.50 -14.29
N MET A 72 18.62 -0.03 -15.24
CA MET A 72 20.09 0.01 -15.23
C MET A 72 20.65 -0.18 -16.64
N LYS A 73 21.39 0.83 -17.12
CA LYS A 73 22.05 0.84 -18.43
C LYS A 73 23.16 -0.22 -18.49
N THR A 74 22.86 -1.36 -19.12
CA THR A 74 23.46 -1.91 -20.37
C THR A 74 23.03 -3.37 -20.52
N LEU A 75 22.34 -3.66 -21.63
CA LEU A 75 21.63 -4.91 -22.00
C LEU A 75 20.74 -5.50 -20.88
N ASP A 76 19.44 -5.29 -21.04
CA ASP A 76 18.32 -5.91 -20.31
C ASP A 76 18.06 -5.38 -18.89
N ASP A 77 17.34 -4.25 -18.83
CA ASP A 77 16.82 -3.45 -17.70
C ASP A 77 16.06 -4.21 -16.56
N TRP A 78 16.17 -5.54 -16.44
CA TRP A 78 15.42 -6.36 -15.51
C TRP A 78 16.31 -7.01 -14.46
N VAL A 79 16.05 -6.71 -13.18
CA VAL A 79 16.56 -7.51 -12.05
C VAL A 79 15.57 -8.64 -11.79
N TYR A 80 15.96 -9.88 -12.11
CA TYR A 80 15.15 -11.05 -11.82
C TYR A 80 15.48 -11.58 -10.43
N ALA A 81 14.51 -11.50 -9.53
CA ALA A 81 14.51 -12.25 -8.29
C ALA A 81 13.18 -13.00 -8.16
N TYR A 82 13.20 -14.18 -7.53
CA TYR A 82 12.01 -14.99 -7.31
C TYR A 82 11.96 -15.49 -5.87
N THR A 83 10.75 -15.72 -5.39
CA THR A 83 10.51 -16.39 -4.10
C THR A 83 9.25 -17.24 -4.21
N MET A 84 9.15 -18.23 -3.32
CA MET A 84 7.92 -18.97 -3.09
C MET A 84 7.16 -18.38 -1.91
N ALA A 85 5.87 -18.66 -1.85
CA ALA A 85 5.05 -18.33 -0.69
C ALA A 85 5.48 -19.18 0.51
N ASP A 86 5.57 -18.58 1.69
CA ASP A 86 5.72 -19.28 2.95
C ASP A 86 4.47 -20.13 3.29
N SER A 87 4.50 -20.84 4.42
CA SER A 87 3.36 -21.67 4.87
C SER A 87 2.06 -20.90 5.08
N ARG A 88 2.15 -19.57 5.24
CA ARG A 88 1.00 -18.67 5.37
C ARG A 88 0.62 -18.06 4.02
N GLY A 89 1.46 -18.19 2.98
CA GLY A 89 1.28 -17.67 1.63
C GLY A 89 1.88 -16.28 1.41
N SER A 90 2.86 -15.89 2.23
CA SER A 90 3.58 -14.60 2.12
C SER A 90 4.86 -14.80 1.34
N TYR A 91 5.24 -13.79 0.58
CA TYR A 91 6.46 -13.84 -0.23
C TYR A 91 7.52 -12.99 0.45
N SER A 92 8.81 -13.24 0.20
CA SER A 92 9.91 -12.45 0.73
C SER A 92 11.03 -12.50 -0.29
N ILE A 93 11.46 -11.35 -0.79
CA ILE A 93 12.42 -11.27 -1.89
C ILE A 93 13.48 -10.21 -1.59
N ARG A 94 14.73 -10.60 -1.81
CA ARG A 94 15.93 -9.76 -1.71
C ARG A 94 16.21 -9.19 -3.10
N VAL A 95 16.37 -7.87 -3.17
CA VAL A 95 16.75 -7.16 -4.40
C VAL A 95 18.07 -6.43 -4.20
N PRO A 96 19.00 -6.50 -5.16
CA PRO A 96 20.24 -5.75 -5.10
C PRO A 96 19.95 -4.24 -5.21
N LEU A 97 20.56 -3.47 -4.31
CA LEU A 97 20.53 -2.01 -4.31
C LEU A 97 21.91 -1.48 -4.69
N ILE A 98 21.94 -0.52 -5.61
CA ILE A 98 23.16 0.18 -6.06
C ILE A 98 23.23 1.59 -5.45
N GLU A 99 22.09 2.08 -4.97
CA GLU A 99 21.95 3.34 -4.25
C GLU A 99 21.24 3.09 -2.92
N ALA A 100 21.30 4.07 -2.00
CA ALA A 100 20.65 3.98 -0.70
C ALA A 100 19.13 3.72 -0.78
N SER A 101 18.48 4.01 -1.91
CA SER A 101 17.13 3.56 -2.23
C SER A 101 16.89 3.49 -3.74
N ALA A 102 16.02 2.59 -4.19
CA ALA A 102 15.60 2.45 -5.58
C ALA A 102 14.07 2.20 -5.69
N THR A 103 13.51 2.36 -6.89
CA THR A 103 12.09 2.10 -7.18
C THR A 103 11.93 0.94 -8.16
N TYR A 104 11.00 0.03 -7.86
CA TYR A 104 10.74 -1.17 -8.66
C TYR A 104 9.27 -1.26 -9.06
N ASN A 105 8.99 -1.96 -10.15
CA ASN A 105 7.67 -2.47 -10.46
C ASN A 105 7.60 -3.93 -10.02
N VAL A 106 6.57 -4.27 -9.25
CA VAL A 106 6.35 -5.62 -8.70
C VAL A 106 5.25 -6.27 -9.52
N GLU A 107 5.55 -7.38 -10.20
CA GLU A 107 4.60 -8.07 -11.08
C GLU A 107 4.20 -9.44 -10.52
N PHE A 108 2.90 -9.69 -10.52
CA PHE A 108 2.31 -10.90 -9.98
C PHE A 108 1.65 -11.68 -11.08
N SER A 109 2.10 -12.92 -11.24
CA SER A 109 1.54 -13.86 -12.20
C SER A 109 1.33 -15.22 -11.52
N ALA A 110 0.10 -15.70 -11.58
CA ALA A 110 -0.27 -17.02 -11.10
C ALA A 110 -1.16 -17.72 -12.14
N PRO A 111 -1.06 -19.05 -12.31
CA PRO A 111 -1.93 -19.77 -13.22
C PRO A 111 -3.41 -19.52 -12.92
N ASN A 112 -4.20 -19.25 -13.95
CA ASN A 112 -5.63 -18.91 -13.88
C ASN A 112 -5.97 -17.52 -13.32
N TYR A 113 -5.00 -16.67 -13.01
CA TYR A 113 -5.24 -15.30 -12.56
C TYR A 113 -4.72 -14.27 -13.55
N ASN A 114 -5.35 -13.11 -13.57
CA ASN A 114 -4.89 -11.96 -14.34
C ASN A 114 -3.56 -11.44 -13.79
N LEU A 115 -2.67 -11.08 -14.71
CA LEU A 115 -1.44 -10.38 -14.39
C LEU A 115 -1.75 -9.07 -13.66
N THR A 116 -1.05 -8.80 -12.56
CA THR A 116 -1.19 -7.55 -11.82
C THR A 116 0.17 -6.97 -11.50
N THR A 117 0.29 -5.64 -11.56
CA THR A 117 1.55 -4.93 -11.29
C THR A 117 1.33 -3.85 -10.25
N ILE A 118 2.22 -3.74 -9.26
CA ILE A 118 2.34 -2.58 -8.36
C ILE A 118 3.52 -1.76 -8.87
N SER A 119 3.26 -0.51 -9.24
CA SER A 119 4.28 0.36 -9.81
C SER A 119 4.95 1.25 -8.76
N ASN A 120 6.21 1.62 -9.00
CA ASN A 120 6.97 2.58 -8.21
C ASN A 120 7.10 2.22 -6.72
N VAL A 121 7.31 0.94 -6.43
CA VAL A 121 7.60 0.45 -5.08
C VAL A 121 9.00 0.90 -4.68
N ARG A 122 9.08 1.81 -3.72
CA ARG A 122 10.36 2.28 -3.18
C ARG A 122 10.93 1.27 -2.19
N VAL A 123 12.19 0.90 -2.38
CA VAL A 123 12.95 0.02 -1.49
C VAL A 123 14.21 0.76 -1.05
N GLY A 124 14.53 0.69 0.24
CA GLY A 124 15.70 1.33 0.86
C GLY A 124 16.63 0.29 1.51
N VAL A 125 17.90 0.65 1.68
CA VAL A 125 18.86 -0.19 2.41
C VAL A 125 18.41 -0.32 3.86
N ASN A 126 18.38 -1.55 4.39
CA ASN A 126 17.89 -1.89 5.73
C ASN A 126 16.43 -1.52 6.03
N ASP A 127 15.64 -1.14 5.02
CA ASP A 127 14.20 -0.88 5.15
C ASP A 127 13.39 -2.12 4.74
N VAL A 128 12.36 -2.47 5.52
CA VAL A 128 11.36 -3.46 5.10
C VAL A 128 10.22 -2.74 4.38
N THR A 129 10.15 -2.90 3.05
CA THR A 129 9.03 -2.39 2.26
C THR A 129 7.89 -3.39 2.24
N ILE A 130 6.78 -3.02 2.88
CA ILE A 130 5.50 -3.72 2.75
C ILE A 130 4.70 -2.98 1.70
N VAL A 131 4.20 -3.69 0.69
CA VAL A 131 3.31 -3.11 -0.30
C VAL A 131 1.88 -3.55 -0.05
N GLU A 132 0.94 -2.84 -0.68
CA GLU A 132 -0.47 -3.11 -0.53
C GLU A 132 -0.86 -4.52 -0.99
N GLU A 133 -1.99 -4.98 -0.47
CA GLU A 133 -2.59 -6.22 -0.90
C GLU A 133 -3.26 -6.06 -2.27
N LEU A 134 -3.11 -7.08 -3.13
CA LEU A 134 -3.73 -7.10 -4.45
C LEU A 134 -4.90 -8.08 -4.51
N ASN A 135 -5.92 -7.70 -5.28
CA ASN A 135 -7.01 -8.60 -5.64
C ASN A 135 -6.60 -9.44 -6.85
N TYR A 136 -6.72 -10.76 -6.72
CA TYR A 136 -6.37 -11.73 -7.76
C TYR A 136 -7.63 -12.12 -8.50
N ILE A 137 -7.74 -11.60 -9.71
CA ILE A 137 -8.93 -11.79 -10.49
C ILE A 137 -8.74 -13.03 -11.36
N ASP A 138 -9.68 -13.96 -11.32
CA ASP A 138 -9.67 -15.13 -12.21
C ASP A 138 -9.65 -14.66 -13.66
N ARG A 139 -8.76 -15.23 -14.48
CA ARG A 139 -8.55 -14.84 -15.88
C ARG A 139 -9.78 -15.01 -16.77
N ARG A 140 -10.77 -15.78 -16.32
CA ARG A 140 -12.04 -16.01 -17.03
C ARG A 140 -13.03 -14.86 -16.80
N VAL A 141 -12.80 -14.03 -15.79
CA VAL A 141 -13.59 -12.83 -15.54
C VAL A 141 -13.08 -11.74 -16.47
N LEU A 142 -13.92 -11.37 -17.44
CA LEU A 142 -13.60 -10.48 -18.54
C LEU A 142 -14.67 -9.39 -18.67
N GLY A 143 -14.33 -8.37 -19.45
CA GLY A 143 -15.23 -7.29 -19.80
C GLY A 143 -15.35 -6.23 -18.71
N PRO A 144 -16.16 -5.20 -18.97
CA PRO A 144 -16.26 -4.04 -18.10
C PRO A 144 -17.20 -4.29 -16.91
N GLY A 145 -16.83 -3.71 -15.77
CA GLY A 145 -17.68 -3.50 -14.61
C GLY A 145 -17.92 -2.02 -14.36
N ILE A 146 -18.84 -1.72 -13.44
CA ILE A 146 -19.03 -0.36 -12.91
C ILE A 146 -18.33 -0.25 -11.57
N VAL A 147 -17.56 0.81 -11.40
CA VAL A 147 -16.91 1.14 -10.12
C VAL A 147 -17.42 2.49 -9.66
N SER A 148 -17.75 2.62 -8.38
CA SER A 148 -18.23 3.89 -7.82
C SER A 148 -17.82 4.13 -6.37
N GLY A 149 -17.86 5.40 -5.99
CA GLY A 149 -17.54 5.82 -4.64
C GLY A 149 -17.83 7.30 -4.40
N LEU A 150 -17.19 7.82 -3.35
CA LEU A 150 -17.23 9.22 -2.96
C LEU A 150 -15.81 9.76 -2.92
N VAL A 151 -15.61 10.98 -3.37
CA VAL A 151 -14.42 11.77 -3.09
C VAL A 151 -14.70 12.60 -1.83
N ARG A 152 -13.83 12.50 -0.83
CA ARG A 152 -13.95 13.21 0.45
C ARG A 152 -12.73 14.08 0.73
N ASN A 153 -12.96 15.18 1.43
CA ASN A 153 -11.91 16.03 1.95
C ASN A 153 -11.36 15.45 3.25
N ALA A 154 -10.06 15.17 3.29
CA ALA A 154 -9.39 14.58 4.44
C ALA A 154 -9.47 15.45 5.70
N GLN A 155 -9.58 16.77 5.57
CA GLN A 155 -9.59 17.68 6.72
C GLN A 155 -10.99 17.89 7.32
N THR A 156 -12.04 17.73 6.51
CA THR A 156 -13.41 18.04 6.94
C THR A 156 -14.34 16.84 6.94
N GLY A 157 -13.95 15.74 6.29
CA GLY A 157 -14.77 14.54 6.10
C GLY A 157 -15.88 14.72 5.05
N ASN A 158 -16.12 15.95 4.59
CA ASN A 158 -17.18 16.30 3.67
C ASN A 158 -16.91 15.79 2.25
N PRO A 159 -17.95 15.51 1.46
CA PRO A 159 -17.79 15.20 0.04
C PRO A 159 -17.18 16.37 -0.73
N GLU A 160 -16.37 16.05 -1.75
CA GLU A 160 -15.58 17.04 -2.49
C GLU A 160 -15.79 16.89 -4.01
N GLY A 161 -16.52 17.84 -4.60
CA GLY A 161 -16.84 17.85 -6.03
C GLY A 161 -15.81 18.55 -6.91
N GLY A 162 -15.84 18.27 -8.22
CA GLY A 162 -14.94 18.89 -9.20
C GLY A 162 -13.49 18.39 -9.12
N VAL A 163 -13.28 17.17 -8.63
CA VAL A 163 -11.97 16.54 -8.53
C VAL A 163 -11.73 15.71 -9.78
N LEU A 164 -10.70 16.07 -10.55
CA LEU A 164 -10.31 15.34 -11.75
C LEU A 164 -9.46 14.13 -11.36
N CYS A 165 -9.86 12.93 -11.79
CA CYS A 165 -9.14 11.69 -11.51
C CYS A 165 -8.81 10.95 -12.81
N GLN A 166 -7.53 10.66 -13.00
CA GLN A 166 -6.99 9.90 -14.12
C GLN A 166 -6.66 8.48 -13.68
N VAL A 167 -7.40 7.50 -14.22
CA VAL A 167 -7.31 6.09 -13.85
C VAL A 167 -6.35 5.36 -14.78
N ARG A 168 -5.45 4.57 -14.21
CA ARG A 168 -4.45 3.76 -14.90
C ARG A 168 -4.49 2.32 -14.37
N LYS A 169 -4.18 1.35 -15.23
CA LYS A 169 -4.14 -0.07 -14.85
C LYS A 169 -2.93 -0.35 -13.96
N GLY A 170 -3.11 -1.24 -12.98
CA GLY A 170 -2.11 -1.55 -11.95
C GLY A 170 -2.40 -0.86 -10.63
N SER A 171 -1.55 -1.11 -9.64
CA SER A 171 -1.63 -0.52 -8.30
C SER A 171 -0.37 0.29 -7.97
N GLY A 172 -0.28 0.87 -6.77
CA GLY A 172 0.76 1.84 -6.41
C GLY A 172 0.58 3.15 -7.17
N ILE A 173 1.68 3.68 -7.73
CA ILE A 173 1.69 4.90 -8.54
C ILE A 173 1.98 4.53 -10.00
N PRO A 174 0.99 3.99 -10.75
CA PRO A 174 1.20 3.51 -12.12
C PRO A 174 1.60 4.65 -13.07
N ILE A 175 2.64 4.39 -13.85
CA ILE A 175 3.04 5.18 -15.01
C ILE A 175 2.45 4.51 -16.25
N GLY A 176 2.03 5.27 -17.26
CA GLY A 176 1.59 4.69 -18.53
C GLY A 176 0.45 5.46 -19.18
N GLN A 177 -0.51 4.75 -19.76
CA GLN A 177 -1.69 5.33 -20.41
C GLN A 177 -2.83 5.53 -19.42
N VAL A 178 -3.55 6.66 -19.54
CA VAL A 178 -4.82 6.87 -18.84
C VAL A 178 -5.89 6.06 -19.56
N VAL A 179 -6.49 5.09 -18.87
CA VAL A 179 -7.53 4.23 -19.44
C VAL A 179 -8.93 4.80 -19.25
N ARG A 180 -9.08 5.68 -18.26
CA ARG A 180 -10.33 6.37 -17.96
C ARG A 180 -10.03 7.66 -17.20
N GLU A 181 -10.84 8.67 -17.46
CA GLU A 181 -10.88 9.90 -16.67
C GLU A 181 -12.30 10.12 -16.16
N PHE A 182 -12.43 10.69 -14.97
CA PHE A 182 -13.70 11.17 -14.44
C PHE A 182 -13.48 12.42 -13.59
N THR A 183 -14.54 13.20 -13.41
CA THR A 183 -14.60 14.31 -12.45
C THR A 183 -15.69 14.03 -11.43
N SER A 184 -15.41 14.20 -10.14
CA SER A 184 -16.44 13.99 -9.11
C SER A 184 -17.57 15.01 -9.24
N ALA A 185 -18.80 14.56 -9.03
CA ALA A 185 -19.98 15.41 -8.99
C ALA A 185 -19.95 16.32 -7.75
N ARG A 186 -20.85 17.31 -7.70
CA ARG A 186 -20.89 18.32 -6.62
C ARG A 186 -21.02 17.71 -5.21
N ASP A 187 -21.71 16.57 -5.10
CA ASP A 187 -21.89 15.79 -3.87
C ASP A 187 -20.74 14.79 -3.62
N GLY A 188 -19.63 14.93 -4.35
CA GLY A 188 -18.45 14.05 -4.26
C GLY A 188 -18.62 12.69 -4.91
N THR A 189 -19.80 12.34 -5.46
CA THR A 189 -19.99 11.03 -6.09
C THR A 189 -19.18 10.90 -7.37
N TRP A 190 -18.75 9.67 -7.67
CA TRP A 190 -18.11 9.33 -8.93
C TRP A 190 -18.47 7.90 -9.34
N SER A 191 -18.52 7.66 -10.65
CA SER A 191 -18.58 6.31 -11.21
C SER A 191 -17.79 6.21 -12.51
N ALA A 192 -17.33 5.01 -12.83
CA ALA A 192 -16.61 4.73 -14.05
C ALA A 192 -16.88 3.30 -14.53
N SER A 193 -16.98 3.12 -15.84
CA SER A 193 -16.91 1.80 -16.48
C SER A 193 -15.46 1.47 -16.81
N LEU A 194 -14.96 0.36 -16.26
CA LEU A 194 -13.58 -0.10 -16.36
C LEU A 194 -13.58 -1.58 -16.72
N GLU A 195 -12.67 -1.98 -17.61
CA GLU A 195 -12.37 -3.39 -17.84
C GLU A 195 -12.00 -4.10 -16.52
N THR A 196 -12.17 -5.42 -16.48
CA THR A 196 -11.79 -6.20 -15.31
C THR A 196 -10.30 -6.00 -14.97
N GLY A 197 -10.00 -5.58 -13.75
CA GLY A 197 -8.62 -5.28 -13.35
C GLY A 197 -8.45 -4.57 -12.02
N ASN A 198 -7.19 -4.42 -11.63
CA ASN A 198 -6.73 -3.54 -10.56
C ASN A 198 -6.30 -2.20 -11.17
N TYR A 199 -6.63 -1.11 -10.49
CA TYR A 199 -6.40 0.25 -10.96
C TYR A 199 -5.91 1.15 -9.83
N ALA A 200 -5.24 2.22 -10.22
CA ALA A 200 -5.03 3.39 -9.38
C ALA A 200 -5.52 4.64 -10.09
N ALA A 201 -6.00 5.60 -9.31
CA ALA A 201 -6.43 6.91 -9.80
C ALA A 201 -5.51 8.00 -9.24
N GLU A 202 -4.91 8.80 -10.11
CA GLU A 202 -4.27 10.04 -9.72
C GLU A 202 -5.30 11.16 -9.76
N CYS A 203 -5.56 11.78 -8.62
CA CYS A 203 -6.60 12.78 -8.47
C CYS A 203 -6.02 14.15 -8.13
N SER A 204 -6.53 15.18 -8.79
CA SER A 204 -6.08 16.56 -8.63
C SER A 204 -7.26 17.53 -8.62
N LYS A 205 -7.09 18.61 -7.86
CA LYS A 205 -8.00 19.75 -7.80
C LYS A 205 -7.19 20.97 -7.37
N LEU A 206 -7.48 22.14 -7.94
CA LEU A 206 -6.79 23.38 -7.57
C LEU A 206 -6.93 23.63 -6.04
N GLY A 207 -5.80 23.90 -5.38
CA GLY A 207 -5.73 24.10 -3.93
C GLY A 207 -5.60 22.81 -3.10
N PHE A 208 -5.59 21.64 -3.76
CA PHE A 208 -5.43 20.33 -3.12
C PHE A 208 -4.11 19.68 -3.53
N ALA A 209 -3.58 18.81 -2.66
CA ALA A 209 -2.47 17.95 -3.01
C ALA A 209 -2.92 16.93 -4.07
N THR A 210 -2.04 16.64 -5.03
CA THR A 210 -2.22 15.50 -5.92
C THR A 210 -2.09 14.22 -5.10
N ILE A 211 -3.11 13.37 -5.16
CA ILE A 211 -3.16 12.11 -4.41
C ILE A 211 -3.34 10.95 -5.37
N THR A 212 -2.58 9.88 -5.17
CA THR A 212 -2.81 8.60 -5.82
C THR A 212 -3.68 7.71 -4.92
N ARG A 213 -4.84 7.30 -5.42
CA ARG A 213 -5.66 6.23 -4.84
C ARG A 213 -5.32 4.92 -5.55
N SER A 214 -4.53 4.07 -4.92
CA SER A 214 -4.23 2.70 -5.39
C SER A 214 -5.35 1.72 -4.99
N GLY A 215 -5.33 0.46 -5.45
CA GLY A 215 -6.28 -0.57 -4.98
C GLY A 215 -7.74 -0.40 -5.40
N ILE A 216 -8.02 0.27 -6.53
CA ILE A 216 -9.36 0.34 -7.13
C ILE A 216 -9.61 -0.98 -7.89
N LEU A 217 -10.71 -1.65 -7.59
CA LEU A 217 -11.07 -2.94 -8.19
C LEU A 217 -12.26 -2.79 -9.15
N ALA A 218 -12.11 -3.30 -10.37
CA ALA A 218 -13.21 -3.47 -11.33
C ALA A 218 -13.37 -4.96 -11.67
N ILE A 219 -14.62 -5.44 -11.65
CA ILE A 219 -14.99 -6.82 -11.96
C ILE A 219 -16.08 -6.80 -13.04
N GLY A 220 -15.85 -7.51 -14.13
CA GLY A 220 -16.75 -7.57 -15.28
C GLY A 220 -18.18 -7.93 -14.90
N LEU A 221 -19.14 -7.20 -15.46
CA LEU A 221 -20.59 -7.36 -15.23
C LEU A 221 -21.03 -7.14 -13.76
N GLN A 222 -20.17 -6.56 -12.92
CA GLN A 222 -20.49 -6.23 -11.53
C GLN A 222 -20.42 -4.72 -11.27
N THR A 223 -21.13 -4.29 -10.22
CA THR A 223 -21.02 -2.95 -9.66
C THR A 223 -20.26 -3.03 -8.35
N ILE A 224 -19.04 -2.50 -8.33
CA ILE A 224 -18.19 -2.40 -7.14
C ILE A 224 -18.33 -0.99 -6.56
N ILE A 225 -19.00 -0.89 -5.41
CA ILE A 225 -19.24 0.38 -4.71
C ILE A 225 -18.20 0.61 -3.60
N ASN A 226 -18.32 1.73 -2.89
CA ASN A 226 -17.47 2.13 -1.76
C ASN A 226 -15.97 2.25 -2.10
N GLN A 227 -15.64 2.51 -3.37
CA GLN A 227 -14.29 2.86 -3.78
C GLN A 227 -14.03 4.34 -3.48
N HIS A 228 -13.98 4.71 -2.20
CA HIS A 228 -13.79 6.11 -1.83
C HIS A 228 -12.41 6.62 -2.26
N ILE A 229 -12.32 7.91 -2.53
CA ILE A 229 -11.10 8.68 -2.76
C ILE A 229 -11.07 9.77 -1.69
N VAL A 230 -9.90 10.06 -1.17
CA VAL A 230 -9.70 11.04 -0.10
C VAL A 230 -8.61 11.95 -0.61
N ILE A 231 -8.94 13.23 -0.73
CA ILE A 231 -8.01 14.27 -1.13
C ILE A 231 -7.87 15.26 0.01
N THR A 232 -6.76 15.98 0.03
CA THR A 232 -6.46 16.94 1.10
C THR A 232 -6.13 18.29 0.50
N PRO A 233 -6.57 19.42 1.10
CA PRO A 233 -5.98 20.71 0.81
C PRO A 233 -4.47 20.63 0.90
N LEU A 234 -3.77 21.47 0.13
CA LEU A 234 -2.31 21.57 0.22
C LEU A 234 -1.92 21.95 1.66
N PRO A 235 -1.14 21.11 2.37
CA PRO A 235 -0.66 21.46 3.69
C PRO A 235 0.17 22.75 3.62
N ARG A 236 0.01 23.64 4.62
CA ARG A 236 0.85 24.84 4.70
C ARG A 236 2.30 24.45 4.99
N ILE A 237 3.22 25.37 4.75
CA ILE A 237 4.64 25.16 5.09
C ILE A 237 4.75 24.83 6.58
N GLY A 238 5.37 23.69 6.88
CA GLY A 238 5.55 23.19 8.24
C GLY A 238 4.42 22.31 8.77
N GLU A 239 3.27 22.27 8.08
CA GLU A 239 2.19 21.35 8.43
C GLU A 239 2.52 19.93 8.00
N THR A 240 2.06 18.96 8.78
CA THR A 240 2.13 17.54 8.49
C THR A 240 0.73 16.98 8.43
N ARG A 241 0.41 16.24 7.36
CA ARG A 241 -0.88 15.59 7.17
C ARG A 241 -0.69 14.08 7.20
N ILE A 242 -1.48 13.40 8.03
CA ILE A 242 -1.47 11.94 8.17
C ILE A 242 -2.88 11.46 7.87
N ILE A 243 -3.04 10.63 6.83
CA ILE A 243 -4.34 10.13 6.37
C ILE A 243 -4.34 8.62 6.48
N LEU A 244 -5.12 8.08 7.40
CA LEU A 244 -5.37 6.66 7.57
C LEU A 244 -6.59 6.27 6.73
N ARG A 245 -6.47 5.17 5.97
CA ARG A 245 -7.55 4.60 5.18
C ARG A 245 -7.54 3.09 5.31
N TRP A 246 -8.72 2.47 5.31
CA TRP A 246 -8.87 1.01 5.34
C TRP A 246 -10.16 0.59 4.64
N SER A 247 -10.36 -0.71 4.52
CA SER A 247 -11.53 -1.30 3.89
C SER A 247 -12.74 -1.37 4.85
N ALA A 248 -13.74 -2.19 4.53
CA ALA A 248 -14.93 -2.34 5.36
C ALA A 248 -14.68 -2.93 6.75
N ASN A 249 -13.63 -3.76 6.88
CA ASN A 249 -13.32 -4.50 8.11
C ASN A 249 -11.83 -4.31 8.45
N PRO A 250 -11.48 -4.19 9.75
CA PRO A 250 -12.40 -3.99 10.87
C PRO A 250 -13.19 -2.68 10.71
N ARG A 251 -14.30 -2.55 11.43
CA ARG A 251 -15.18 -1.39 11.29
C ARG A 251 -14.48 -0.11 11.74
N ASP A 252 -13.65 -0.21 12.75
CA ASP A 252 -13.11 0.95 13.43
C ASP A 252 -11.61 0.80 13.64
N LEU A 253 -10.85 1.64 12.93
CA LEU A 253 -9.42 1.79 13.10
C LEU A 253 -9.15 3.21 13.58
N ASP A 254 -8.65 3.32 14.81
CA ASP A 254 -8.36 4.60 15.44
C ASP A 254 -6.93 5.02 15.13
N SER A 255 -6.77 6.29 14.79
CA SER A 255 -5.51 6.96 14.63
C SER A 255 -5.01 7.56 15.96
N HIS A 256 -3.77 7.24 16.29
CA HIS A 256 -3.12 7.66 17.52
C HIS A 256 -1.84 8.42 17.20
N LEU A 257 -1.71 9.63 17.74
CA LEU A 257 -0.51 10.44 17.62
C LEU A 257 0.00 10.82 19.01
N THR A 258 1.21 10.39 19.35
CA THR A 258 1.92 10.87 20.55
C THR A 258 3.09 11.76 20.14
N GLY A 259 3.39 12.78 20.93
CA GLY A 259 4.47 13.71 20.62
C GLY A 259 4.87 14.59 21.81
N PRO A 260 5.99 15.34 21.71
CA PRO A 260 6.50 16.15 22.81
C PRO A 260 5.61 17.36 23.10
N ILE A 261 5.45 17.69 24.39
CA ILE A 261 5.03 19.00 24.86
C ILE A 261 6.26 19.68 25.46
N PRO A 262 6.73 20.82 24.92
CA PRO A 262 7.88 21.54 25.47
C PRO A 262 7.75 21.74 26.99
N GLY A 263 8.68 21.16 27.76
CA GLY A 263 8.74 21.29 29.22
C GLY A 263 7.67 20.52 30.02
N SER A 264 6.77 19.75 29.40
CA SER A 264 5.61 19.14 30.08
C SER A 264 5.37 17.66 29.71
N GLY A 265 6.34 16.98 29.09
CA GLY A 265 6.24 15.56 28.76
C GLY A 265 5.71 15.30 27.35
N ARG A 266 4.71 14.43 27.21
CA ARG A 266 4.12 14.04 25.91
C ARG A 266 2.62 14.29 25.88
N PHE A 267 2.09 14.61 24.71
CA PHE A 267 0.66 14.60 24.44
C PHE A 267 0.25 13.27 23.80
N HIS A 268 -1.05 12.99 23.82
CA HIS A 268 -1.68 11.91 23.07
C HIS A 268 -2.95 12.45 22.40
N VAL A 269 -2.96 12.45 21.06
CA VAL A 269 -4.13 12.79 20.25
C VAL A 269 -4.74 11.53 19.67
N PHE A 270 -6.03 11.32 19.92
CA PHE A 270 -6.86 10.21 19.46
C PHE A 270 -8.35 10.56 19.64
N VAL A 271 -9.28 9.64 19.34
CA VAL A 271 -10.73 9.90 19.36
C VAL A 271 -11.25 10.58 20.64
N ASN A 272 -10.78 10.17 21.83
CA ASN A 272 -11.22 10.74 23.11
C ASN A 272 -10.45 12.00 23.55
N SER A 273 -9.38 12.36 22.85
CA SER A 273 -8.57 13.56 23.10
C SER A 273 -8.10 14.11 21.77
N ARG A 274 -8.98 14.84 21.07
CA ARG A 274 -8.75 15.23 19.67
C ARG A 274 -7.63 16.24 19.47
N GLY A 275 -7.14 16.89 20.52
CA GLY A 275 -6.11 17.92 20.44
C GLY A 275 -6.61 19.27 19.91
N SER A 276 -5.69 20.08 19.41
CA SER A 276 -5.96 21.45 18.94
C SER A 276 -4.92 21.87 17.91
N ASN A 277 -5.34 22.63 16.90
CA ASN A 277 -4.48 23.22 15.88
C ASN A 277 -4.06 24.67 16.19
N THR A 278 -4.65 25.31 17.21
CA THR A 278 -4.41 26.72 17.55
C THR A 278 -3.74 26.91 18.90
N SER A 279 -3.71 25.85 19.72
CA SER A 279 -3.08 25.81 21.03
C SER A 279 -2.32 24.49 21.19
N SER A 280 -1.48 24.39 22.23
CA SER A 280 -0.81 23.12 22.56
C SER A 280 -1.85 21.98 22.57
N PRO A 281 -1.62 20.86 21.84
CA PRO A 281 -0.34 20.40 21.31
C PRO A 281 -0.01 20.81 19.85
N TYR A 282 -0.81 21.66 19.20
CA TYR A 282 -0.70 21.99 17.77
C TYR A 282 -0.83 20.76 16.85
N ALA A 283 -1.55 19.75 17.33
CA ALA A 283 -1.94 18.56 16.59
C ALA A 283 -3.43 18.28 16.84
N LEU A 284 -4.15 17.94 15.77
CA LEU A 284 -5.61 17.75 15.79
C LEU A 284 -6.00 16.51 15.00
N LEU A 285 -6.87 15.68 15.57
CA LEU A 285 -7.66 14.69 14.84
C LEU A 285 -8.77 15.42 14.07
N ASP A 286 -8.56 15.62 12.77
CA ASP A 286 -9.46 16.37 11.89
C ASP A 286 -10.74 15.56 11.62
N VAL A 287 -10.57 14.31 11.20
CA VAL A 287 -11.64 13.40 10.78
C VAL A 287 -11.45 12.05 11.45
N ASP A 288 -12.54 11.49 11.91
CA ASP A 288 -12.65 10.22 12.65
C ASP A 288 -13.78 9.41 12.01
N THR A 289 -13.58 8.12 11.78
CA THR A 289 -14.57 7.27 11.08
C THR A 289 -14.66 5.89 11.74
N ALA A 290 -15.80 5.60 12.40
CA ALA A 290 -15.97 4.36 13.18
C ALA A 290 -16.78 3.23 12.50
N SER A 291 -17.12 3.33 11.21
CA SER A 291 -18.06 2.41 10.53
C SER A 291 -17.53 1.70 9.27
N GLY A 292 -16.21 1.68 9.11
CA GLY A 292 -15.47 1.09 8.01
C GLY A 292 -15.25 2.10 6.89
N TYR A 293 -14.42 1.74 5.91
CA TYR A 293 -14.12 2.59 4.76
C TYR A 293 -13.74 4.01 5.15
N GLY A 294 -12.73 4.16 6.01
CA GLY A 294 -12.24 5.46 6.48
C GLY A 294 -12.12 6.55 5.39
N PRO A 295 -11.87 7.79 5.80
CA PRO A 295 -10.57 7.99 6.42
C PRO A 295 -10.64 8.40 7.89
N GLU A 296 -9.50 8.26 8.56
CA GLU A 296 -9.16 9.15 9.67
C GLU A 296 -8.04 10.08 9.23
N THR A 297 -8.00 11.28 9.78
CA THR A 297 -6.99 12.26 9.39
C THR A 297 -6.53 13.09 10.56
N LEU A 298 -5.21 13.21 10.68
CA LEU A 298 -4.53 14.04 11.66
C LEU A 298 -3.71 15.12 10.97
N THR A 299 -3.74 16.32 11.55
CA THR A 299 -2.88 17.43 11.15
C THR A 299 -2.02 17.86 12.32
N ILE A 300 -0.70 17.88 12.12
CA ILE A 300 0.24 18.59 12.99
C ILE A 300 0.50 19.93 12.34
N THR A 301 0.02 21.00 12.97
CA THR A 301 0.20 22.38 12.48
C THR A 301 1.55 22.97 12.86
N ARG A 302 2.12 22.53 13.98
CA ARG A 302 3.44 22.93 14.42
C ARG A 302 4.13 21.81 15.19
N GLN A 303 5.35 21.48 14.76
CA GLN A 303 6.19 20.52 15.48
C GLN A 303 7.02 21.23 16.56
N ALA A 304 7.11 20.61 17.74
CA ALA A 304 8.11 20.88 18.76
C ALA A 304 9.32 19.96 18.55
N ILE A 305 10.45 20.30 19.17
CA ILE A 305 11.63 19.43 19.16
C ILE A 305 11.30 18.15 19.93
N GLY A 306 11.53 17.00 19.29
CA GLY A 306 11.37 15.67 19.87
C GLY A 306 10.61 14.72 18.95
N LEU A 307 10.42 13.50 19.46
CA LEU A 307 9.93 12.37 18.67
C LEU A 307 8.40 12.30 18.67
N TYR A 308 7.81 12.39 17.50
CA TYR A 308 6.40 12.09 17.26
C TYR A 308 6.26 10.64 16.82
N ARG A 309 5.22 9.95 17.27
CA ARG A 309 4.91 8.57 16.88
C ARG A 309 3.46 8.48 16.43
N PHE A 310 3.25 7.86 15.28
CA PHE A 310 1.93 7.58 14.75
C PHE A 310 1.64 6.08 14.77
N SER A 311 0.50 5.72 15.35
CA SER A 311 0.03 4.35 15.48
C SER A 311 -1.43 4.22 15.06
N VAL A 312 -1.83 3.01 14.68
CA VAL A 312 -3.21 2.65 14.32
C VAL A 312 -3.65 1.52 15.21
N LEU A 313 -4.73 1.73 15.97
CA LEU A 313 -5.34 0.72 16.83
C LEU A 313 -6.57 0.16 16.12
N ASP A 314 -6.71 -1.16 16.07
CA ASP A 314 -7.96 -1.83 15.74
C ASP A 314 -8.91 -1.71 16.92
N ASN A 315 -9.65 -0.60 16.97
CA ASN A 315 -10.55 -0.31 18.06
C ASN A 315 -11.68 -1.34 18.14
N THR A 316 -12.13 -1.88 16.99
CA THR A 316 -13.15 -2.93 16.95
C THR A 316 -12.71 -4.18 17.71
N ASN A 317 -11.48 -4.63 17.50
CA ASN A 317 -10.98 -5.91 18.03
C ASN A 317 -9.91 -5.75 19.12
N ARG A 318 -9.75 -4.55 19.70
CA ARG A 318 -8.65 -4.23 20.66
C ARG A 318 -8.55 -5.18 21.84
N GLY A 319 -9.65 -5.80 22.28
CA GLY A 319 -9.67 -6.77 23.38
C GLY A 319 -9.20 -8.18 22.99
N GLU A 320 -8.97 -8.45 21.70
CA GLU A 320 -8.66 -9.79 21.20
C GLU A 320 -7.15 -10.05 21.16
N GLN A 321 -6.68 -11.09 21.85
CA GLN A 321 -5.26 -11.43 21.93
C GLN A 321 -4.71 -12.13 20.66
N HIS A 322 -5.59 -12.62 19.80
CA HIS A 322 -5.23 -13.39 18.61
C HIS A 322 -5.91 -12.88 17.32
N SER A 323 -6.23 -11.58 17.27
CA SER A 323 -6.86 -10.97 16.10
C SER A 323 -5.87 -10.79 14.95
N GLU A 324 -6.29 -11.17 13.74
CA GLU A 324 -5.60 -10.81 12.49
C GLU A 324 -6.35 -9.71 11.72
N TRP A 325 -7.44 -9.16 12.27
CA TRP A 325 -8.31 -8.22 11.56
C TRP A 325 -7.58 -6.96 11.11
N LEU A 326 -6.75 -6.36 11.97
CA LEU A 326 -5.91 -5.22 11.60
C LEU A 326 -5.03 -5.54 10.39
N SER A 327 -4.38 -6.70 10.39
CA SER A 327 -3.48 -7.11 9.30
C SER A 327 -4.20 -7.42 7.98
N ASN A 328 -5.50 -7.71 8.03
CA ASN A 328 -6.37 -7.99 6.88
C ASN A 328 -7.25 -6.78 6.51
N SER A 329 -6.99 -5.61 7.09
CA SER A 329 -7.81 -4.40 6.90
C SER A 329 -7.61 -3.70 5.55
N GLY A 330 -6.51 -4.01 4.87
CA GLY A 330 -6.01 -3.22 3.75
C GLY A 330 -5.63 -1.79 4.16
N ALA A 331 -5.31 -1.56 5.44
CA ALA A 331 -5.01 -0.22 5.91
C ALA A 331 -3.74 0.36 5.27
N THR A 332 -3.84 1.63 4.91
CA THR A 332 -2.73 2.44 4.40
C THR A 332 -2.69 3.77 5.13
N VAL A 333 -1.49 4.28 5.35
CA VAL A 333 -1.24 5.58 5.96
C VAL A 333 -0.46 6.43 4.99
N THR A 334 -1.08 7.50 4.52
CA THR A 334 -0.41 8.52 3.69
C THR A 334 0.07 9.65 4.58
N LEU A 335 1.38 9.85 4.63
CA LEU A 335 2.07 10.94 5.30
C LEU A 335 2.51 11.97 4.26
N ILE A 336 2.05 13.21 4.40
CA ILE A 336 2.57 14.37 3.66
C ILE A 336 3.33 15.23 4.65
N HIS A 337 4.64 15.28 4.51
CA HIS A 337 5.54 15.94 5.46
C HIS A 337 6.73 16.57 4.73
N ALA A 338 6.96 17.87 4.95
CA ALA A 338 8.11 18.61 4.41
C ALA A 338 8.29 18.45 2.88
N GLY A 339 7.19 18.46 2.12
CA GLY A 339 7.21 18.31 0.66
C GLY A 339 7.38 16.87 0.16
N VAL A 340 7.44 15.89 1.07
CA VAL A 340 7.54 14.47 0.75
C VAL A 340 6.22 13.78 1.09
N THR A 341 5.74 12.95 0.15
CA THR A 341 4.65 12.00 0.40
C THR A 341 5.20 10.60 0.62
N ARG A 342 4.82 9.95 1.72
CA ARG A 342 5.13 8.55 2.04
C ARG A 342 3.84 7.78 2.27
N VAL A 343 3.77 6.56 1.75
CA VAL A 343 2.65 5.65 1.98
C VAL A 343 3.20 4.43 2.73
N PHE A 344 2.55 4.08 3.83
CA PHE A 344 2.83 2.88 4.61
C PHE A 344 1.63 1.92 4.47
N SER A 345 1.90 0.64 4.25
CA SER A 345 0.89 -0.41 4.22
C SER A 345 0.95 -1.23 5.51
N VAL A 346 -0.21 -1.61 6.03
CA VAL A 346 -0.31 -2.40 7.26
C VAL A 346 0.47 -3.72 7.15
N PRO A 347 1.21 -4.15 8.19
CA PRO A 347 1.82 -5.47 8.22
C PRO A 347 0.78 -6.56 8.04
N GLN A 348 0.99 -7.41 7.04
CA GLN A 348 0.06 -8.48 6.67
C GLN A 348 0.29 -9.76 7.48
N ARG A 349 -0.79 -10.51 7.75
CA ARG A 349 -0.76 -11.83 8.42
C ARG A 349 -0.06 -11.84 9.78
N ARG A 350 -0.26 -10.75 10.52
CA ARG A 350 0.26 -10.60 11.87
C ARG A 350 -0.93 -10.64 12.82
N VAL A 351 -0.74 -11.38 13.90
CA VAL A 351 -1.60 -11.25 15.07
C VAL A 351 -1.22 -9.95 15.75
N GLY A 352 -2.21 -9.11 16.01
CA GLY A 352 -2.02 -7.84 16.68
C GLY A 352 -3.17 -6.89 16.42
N THR A 353 -3.35 -5.99 17.37
CA THR A 353 -4.42 -4.98 17.36
C THR A 353 -3.84 -3.57 17.31
N LEU A 354 -2.53 -3.38 17.44
CA LEU A 354 -1.86 -2.09 17.30
C LEU A 354 -0.75 -2.18 16.27
N TRP A 355 -0.77 -1.25 15.31
CA TRP A 355 0.27 -1.04 14.33
C TRP A 355 0.99 0.29 14.59
N THR A 356 2.25 0.23 15.02
CA THR A 356 3.12 1.42 15.04
C THR A 356 3.68 1.63 13.64
N VAL A 357 3.30 2.74 13.03
CA VAL A 357 3.52 2.99 11.60
C VAL A 357 4.90 3.60 11.38
N PHE A 358 5.13 4.78 11.95
CA PHE A 358 6.35 5.55 11.80
C PHE A 358 6.58 6.46 13.00
N GLU A 359 7.79 6.99 13.08
CA GLU A 359 8.14 8.12 13.92
C GLU A 359 8.65 9.29 13.08
N LEU A 360 8.48 10.51 13.60
CA LEU A 360 9.03 11.73 13.05
C LEU A 360 9.98 12.36 14.06
N ASP A 361 11.20 12.64 13.60
CA ASP A 361 12.20 13.43 14.31
C ASP A 361 12.60 14.62 13.42
N GLY A 362 11.91 15.75 13.63
CA GLY A 362 11.93 16.88 12.71
C GLY A 362 11.51 16.46 11.30
N ARG A 363 12.43 16.58 10.32
CA ARG A 363 12.20 16.18 8.92
C ARG A 363 12.42 14.69 8.65
N LYS A 364 13.04 13.97 9.59
CA LYS A 364 13.39 12.56 9.42
C LYS A 364 12.14 11.70 9.65
N ILE A 365 11.80 10.92 8.63
CA ILE A 365 10.75 9.91 8.71
C ILE A 365 11.43 8.58 9.02
N ILE A 366 11.04 7.95 10.13
CA ILE A 366 11.59 6.67 10.60
C ILE A 366 10.48 5.61 10.47
N PRO A 367 10.51 4.77 9.42
CA PRO A 367 9.57 3.65 9.30
C PRO A 367 9.70 2.69 10.48
N ILE A 368 8.59 2.27 11.10
CA ILE A 368 8.58 1.26 12.16
C ILE A 368 7.88 -0.01 11.69
N ASN A 369 6.67 0.11 11.14
CA ASN A 369 5.87 -0.99 10.61
C ASN A 369 5.84 -2.25 11.50
N SER A 370 5.63 -2.05 12.80
CA SER A 370 5.56 -3.12 13.79
C SER A 370 4.14 -3.31 14.28
N MET A 371 3.75 -4.56 14.55
CA MET A 371 2.42 -4.92 15.03
C MET A 371 2.52 -5.69 16.35
N ILE A 372 1.75 -5.25 17.34
CA ILE A 372 1.67 -5.87 18.67
C ILE A 372 0.20 -5.98 19.11
N ASN A 373 -0.05 -6.75 20.17
CA ASN A 373 -1.34 -6.71 20.87
C ASN A 373 -1.39 -5.51 21.81
N HIS A 374 -2.52 -4.79 21.78
CA HIS A 374 -2.81 -3.68 22.67
C HIS A 374 -4.32 -3.49 22.79
N CYS A 375 -4.82 -3.22 24.00
CA CYS A 375 -6.25 -3.20 24.27
C CYS A 375 -6.79 -1.85 24.77
N ASP A 376 -5.92 -0.95 25.23
CA ASP A 376 -6.32 0.30 25.87
C ASP A 376 -5.93 1.51 25.02
N SER A 377 -6.93 2.09 24.37
CA SER A 377 -6.79 3.28 23.52
C SER A 377 -6.11 4.46 24.25
N ALA A 378 -6.28 4.60 25.58
CA ALA A 378 -5.67 5.71 26.31
C ALA A 378 -4.16 5.59 26.50
N THR A 379 -3.62 4.38 26.44
CA THR A 379 -2.21 4.07 26.75
C THR A 379 -1.39 3.66 25.52
N VAL A 380 -1.91 3.91 24.31
CA VAL A 380 -1.14 3.74 23.07
C VAL A 380 0.15 4.58 23.14
N PRO A 381 1.32 3.95 22.96
CA PRO A 381 2.63 4.58 23.22
C PRO A 381 3.06 5.60 22.15
#